data_AF-A0A2E6E9K2-F1
#
_entry.id   AF-A0A2E6E9K2-F1
#
_cell.length_a   1.000
_cell.length_b   1.000
_cell.length_c   1.000
_cell.angle_alpha   90.00
_cell.angle_beta   90.00
_cell.angle_gamma   90.00
#
_symmetry.space_group_name_H-M   'P 1'
#
loop_
_entity.id
_entity.type
_entity.pdbx_description
1 polymer ?
#
loop_
_entity_poly.entity_id
_entity_poly.type
_entity_poly.pdbx_seq_one_letter_code
_entity_poly.pdbx_strand_id
1 'polypeptide(L)'
;MSLTIVGATLLPLTTLGASTTLPERFSGAQCGENVDTWIRPYGIHGEGFSVPAAQRNETLFKYPTSTIGRWLLLEFGESSAKVSLVSPETILVAQWDDKCVLSEASELPPFTTKDGSFTDQHLSALLETAGTGVIYTWSPHMNFSVKGIPEIFEVCSSLEVTCQVLLDPNADSKLAKMVGEKEGISADILRQPASVELLFRDLYNHSPSLLLFQDGKLRGPVVPGYRSKETQMNTIRSRLNLN
;
A
#
# COMPACT_ATOMS: atom_id res chain seq x y z
N MET A 1 11.66 36.20 46.20
CA MET A 1 11.39 34.97 45.44
C MET A 1 11.54 35.30 43.98
N SER A 2 12.66 34.93 43.37
CA SER A 2 12.93 35.18 41.95
C SER A 2 12.59 33.92 41.16
N LEU A 3 11.69 34.05 40.19
CA LEU A 3 11.31 32.98 39.27
C LEU A 3 12.28 32.99 38.07
N THR A 4 13.03 31.91 37.89
CA THR A 4 13.90 31.70 36.73
C THR A 4 13.11 30.98 35.64
N ILE A 5 12.89 31.64 34.49
CA ILE A 5 12.28 31.04 33.30
C ILE A 5 13.38 30.30 32.53
N VAL A 6 13.27 28.98 32.45
CA VAL A 6 14.14 28.14 31.62
C VAL A 6 13.61 28.21 30.18
N GLY A 7 14.38 28.81 29.28
CA GLY A 7 14.08 28.88 27.85
C GLY A 7 14.18 27.49 27.23
N ALA A 8 13.06 26.99 26.70
CA ALA A 8 13.04 25.78 25.88
C ALA A 8 13.54 26.12 24.48
N THR A 9 14.67 25.56 24.09
CA THR A 9 15.24 25.66 22.75
C THR A 9 14.42 24.78 21.81
N LEU A 10 13.57 25.38 20.99
CA LEU A 10 12.89 24.70 19.89
C LEU A 10 13.93 24.31 18.82
N LEU A 11 14.21 23.01 18.69
CA LEU A 11 14.96 22.49 17.56
C LEU A 11 14.10 22.59 16.29
N PRO A 12 14.63 23.05 15.16
CA PRO A 12 13.90 23.06 13.90
C PRO A 12 13.63 21.63 13.43
N LEU A 13 12.35 21.28 13.27
CA LEU A 13 11.96 20.06 12.56
C LEU A 13 12.42 20.19 11.10
N THR A 14 13.44 19.42 10.71
CA THR A 14 13.75 19.19 9.30
C THR A 14 12.65 18.32 8.71
N THR A 15 11.67 18.92 8.05
CA THR A 15 10.71 18.20 7.23
C THR A 15 11.47 17.58 6.06
N LEU A 16 11.59 16.25 6.04
CA LEU A 16 11.99 15.51 4.83
C LEU A 16 11.01 15.89 3.72
N GLY A 17 11.48 16.70 2.78
CA GLY A 17 10.65 17.25 1.72
C GLY A 17 10.17 16.15 0.79
N ALA A 18 8.86 16.00 0.65
CA ALA A 18 8.29 15.25 -0.45
C ALA A 18 8.78 15.85 -1.77
N SER A 19 9.24 15.01 -2.70
CA SER A 19 9.59 15.47 -4.04
C SER A 19 8.32 15.82 -4.79
N THR A 20 8.14 17.09 -5.12
CA THR A 20 6.97 17.55 -5.89
C THR A 20 7.19 17.48 -7.39
N THR A 21 8.34 17.00 -7.83
CA THR A 21 8.70 16.88 -9.25
C THR A 21 8.64 15.44 -9.71
N LEU A 22 8.24 15.29 -10.96
CA LEU A 22 8.33 14.08 -11.74
C LEU A 22 9.76 13.51 -11.63
N PRO A 23 9.92 12.20 -11.37
CA PRO A 23 11.24 11.59 -11.26
C PRO A 23 12.09 11.84 -12.51
N GLU A 24 13.39 12.04 -12.33
CA GLU A 24 14.35 12.37 -13.40
C GLU A 24 14.27 11.41 -14.59
N ARG A 25 13.88 10.15 -14.37
CA ARG A 25 13.66 9.16 -15.44
C ARG A 25 12.62 9.56 -16.49
N PHE A 26 11.85 10.64 -16.28
CA PHE A 26 10.87 11.15 -17.25
C PHE A 26 11.22 12.54 -17.79
N SER A 27 12.41 13.09 -17.50
CA SER A 27 12.80 14.42 -17.94
C SER A 27 12.91 14.60 -19.46
N GLY A 28 12.67 13.54 -20.24
CA GLY A 28 12.54 13.58 -21.71
C GLY A 28 11.32 12.83 -22.24
N ALA A 29 10.36 12.48 -21.39
CA ALA A 29 9.13 11.82 -21.85
C ALA A 29 8.26 12.82 -22.64
N GLN A 30 7.58 12.33 -23.68
CA GLN A 30 6.58 13.12 -24.40
C GLN A 30 5.54 13.64 -23.40
N CYS A 31 5.32 14.96 -23.38
CA CYS A 31 4.42 15.65 -22.47
C CYS A 31 4.83 15.64 -20.99
N GLY A 32 6.09 15.32 -20.67
CA GLY A 32 6.61 15.27 -19.31
C GLY A 32 6.40 16.55 -18.50
N GLU A 33 6.57 17.73 -19.11
CA GLU A 33 6.35 19.02 -18.44
C GLU A 33 4.87 19.27 -18.08
N ASN A 34 3.95 18.91 -18.98
CA ASN A 34 2.51 19.01 -18.73
C ASN A 34 2.08 18.03 -17.63
N VAL A 35 2.61 16.82 -17.66
CA VAL A 35 2.38 15.80 -16.62
C VAL A 35 2.94 16.26 -15.28
N ASP A 36 4.17 16.77 -15.22
CA ASP A 36 4.79 17.30 -14.00
C ASP A 36 3.94 18.43 -13.40
N THR A 37 3.48 19.35 -14.25
CA THR A 37 2.61 20.45 -13.84
C THR A 37 1.31 19.94 -13.22
N TRP A 38 0.70 18.90 -13.82
CA TRP A 38 -0.55 18.32 -13.34
C TRP A 38 -0.39 17.56 -12.02
N ILE A 39 0.70 16.82 -11.83
CA ILE A 39 0.90 15.98 -10.64
C ILE A 39 1.43 16.76 -9.43
N ARG A 40 2.09 17.90 -9.65
CA ARG A 40 2.74 18.70 -8.61
C ARG A 40 1.86 19.00 -7.39
N PRO A 41 0.56 19.35 -7.53
CA PRO A 41 -0.31 19.61 -6.38
C PRO A 41 -0.54 18.39 -5.48
N TYR A 42 -0.42 17.17 -6.01
CA TYR A 42 -0.71 15.94 -5.28
C TYR A 42 0.51 15.39 -4.52
N GLY A 43 1.71 15.73 -4.98
CA GLY A 43 2.98 15.31 -4.40
C GLY A 43 3.27 13.82 -4.59
N ILE A 44 4.46 13.50 -5.09
CA ILE A 44 4.97 12.13 -5.12
C ILE A 44 5.79 11.89 -3.86
N HIS A 45 5.59 10.74 -3.22
CA HIS A 45 6.39 10.36 -2.05
C HIS A 45 6.98 8.97 -2.22
N GLY A 46 8.30 8.87 -1.99
CA GLY A 46 9.03 7.61 -2.09
C GLY A 46 9.34 7.18 -3.52
N GLU A 47 9.82 5.94 -3.64
CA GLU A 47 10.16 5.34 -4.93
C GLU A 47 8.91 4.78 -5.61
N GLY A 48 8.70 5.15 -6.86
CA GLY A 48 7.69 4.50 -7.70
C GLY A 48 8.27 3.33 -8.46
N PHE A 49 7.45 2.33 -8.70
CA PHE A 49 7.84 1.11 -9.39
C PHE A 49 7.09 0.99 -10.72
N SER A 50 7.74 0.37 -11.69
CA SER A 50 7.17 0.10 -13.01
C SER A 50 6.49 -1.26 -13.03
N VAL A 51 5.34 -1.33 -13.67
CA VAL A 51 4.67 -2.57 -14.03
C VAL A 51 4.34 -2.55 -15.53
N PRO A 52 4.19 -3.71 -16.17
CA PRO A 52 3.67 -3.77 -17.54
C PRO A 52 2.33 -3.06 -17.62
N ALA A 53 2.15 -2.17 -18.60
CA ALA A 53 0.86 -1.57 -18.88
C ALA A 53 -0.05 -2.55 -19.65
N ALA A 54 -1.33 -2.19 -19.77
CA ALA A 54 -2.30 -3.01 -20.50
C ALA A 54 -2.01 -3.05 -22.02
N GLN A 55 -1.48 -1.96 -22.59
CA GLN A 55 -1.13 -1.90 -24.00
C GLN A 55 0.34 -2.29 -24.23
N ARG A 56 0.60 -2.89 -25.39
CA ARG A 56 1.95 -3.26 -25.82
C ARG A 56 2.78 -1.97 -26.01
N ASN A 57 3.99 -1.94 -25.45
CA ASN A 57 4.94 -0.81 -25.47
C ASN A 57 4.63 0.36 -24.53
N GLU A 58 3.61 0.26 -23.68
CA GLU A 58 3.39 1.23 -22.62
C GLU A 58 4.03 0.75 -21.31
N THR A 59 4.54 1.69 -20.51
CA THR A 59 4.99 1.39 -19.14
C THR A 59 4.12 2.16 -18.16
N LEU A 60 3.55 1.44 -17.20
CA LEU A 60 2.80 2.02 -16.08
C LEU A 60 3.72 2.15 -14.88
N PHE A 61 3.78 3.35 -14.33
CA PHE A 61 4.50 3.65 -13.11
C PHE A 61 3.52 3.97 -11.98
N LYS A 62 3.66 3.28 -10.85
CA LYS A 62 2.84 3.48 -9.66
C LYS A 62 3.66 4.27 -8.63
N TYR A 63 3.11 5.38 -8.12
CA TYR A 63 3.70 6.19 -7.07
C TYR A 63 2.74 6.37 -5.89
N PRO A 64 3.19 6.08 -4.66
CA PRO A 64 2.45 6.54 -3.50
C PRO A 64 2.56 8.07 -3.37
N THR A 65 1.53 8.68 -2.80
CA THR A 65 1.59 10.07 -2.34
C THR A 65 1.93 10.11 -0.84
N SER A 66 1.95 11.31 -0.26
CA SER A 66 2.05 11.47 1.20
C SER A 66 0.79 11.02 1.96
N THR A 67 -0.31 10.79 1.25
CA THR A 67 -1.59 10.35 1.82
C THR A 67 -1.78 8.85 1.57
N ILE A 68 -1.96 8.06 2.64
CA ILE A 68 -2.25 6.62 2.55
C ILE A 68 -3.49 6.40 1.69
N GLY A 69 -3.42 5.43 0.78
CA GLY A 69 -4.53 5.09 -0.11
C GLY A 69 -4.64 6.00 -1.33
N ARG A 70 -3.78 7.02 -1.46
CA ARG A 70 -3.72 7.88 -2.63
C ARG A 70 -2.46 7.61 -3.45
N TRP A 71 -2.68 7.30 -4.73
CA TRP A 71 -1.65 6.87 -5.67
C TRP A 71 -1.71 7.68 -6.96
N LEU A 72 -0.55 7.92 -7.55
CA LEU A 72 -0.40 8.44 -8.91
C LEU A 72 0.04 7.31 -9.84
N LEU A 73 -0.70 7.13 -10.92
CA LEU A 73 -0.41 6.18 -11.99
C LEU A 73 0.00 6.99 -13.21
N LEU A 74 1.25 6.81 -13.66
CA LEU A 74 1.77 7.49 -14.83
C LEU A 74 1.97 6.45 -15.94
N GLU A 75 1.25 6.59 -17.03
CA GLU A 75 1.36 5.76 -18.22
C GLU A 75 1.94 6.61 -19.33
N PHE A 76 3.11 6.22 -19.85
CA PHE A 76 3.73 6.87 -20.99
C PHE A 76 3.78 5.89 -22.17
N GLY A 77 3.19 6.31 -23.30
CA GLY A 77 3.30 5.65 -24.59
C GLY A 77 4.25 6.38 -25.53
N GLU A 78 4.35 5.94 -26.77
CA GLU A 78 5.22 6.55 -27.79
C GLU A 78 4.82 8.01 -28.10
N SER A 79 3.53 8.31 -28.07
CA SER A 79 2.97 9.60 -28.46
C SER A 79 1.86 10.09 -27.53
N SER A 80 1.71 9.51 -26.35
CA SER A 80 0.70 9.95 -25.39
C SER A 80 1.18 9.76 -23.96
N ALA A 81 0.58 10.54 -23.06
CA ALA A 81 0.75 10.37 -21.63
C ALA A 81 -0.61 10.33 -20.97
N LYS A 82 -0.76 9.47 -19.97
CA LYS A 82 -1.95 9.39 -19.14
C LYS A 82 -1.55 9.38 -17.68
N VAL A 83 -2.25 10.17 -16.89
CA VAL A 83 -2.09 10.23 -15.45
C VAL A 83 -3.41 9.85 -14.81
N SER A 84 -3.35 8.98 -13.81
CA SER A 84 -4.50 8.72 -12.94
C SER A 84 -4.14 9.02 -11.50
N LEU A 85 -4.90 9.87 -10.83
CA LEU A 85 -4.89 10.01 -9.38
C LEU A 85 -5.96 9.08 -8.81
N VAL A 86 -5.54 8.08 -8.04
CA VAL A 86 -6.40 7.03 -7.52
C VAL A 86 -6.50 7.16 -6.01
N SER A 87 -7.72 7.18 -5.47
CA SER A 87 -8.01 7.22 -4.04
C SER A 87 -9.30 6.45 -3.72
N PRO A 88 -9.62 6.21 -2.43
CA PRO A 88 -10.87 5.57 -2.05
C PRO A 88 -12.10 6.37 -2.46
N GLU A 89 -12.02 7.70 -2.49
CA GLU A 89 -13.17 8.59 -2.73
C GLU A 89 -13.32 9.00 -4.20
N THR A 90 -12.24 9.02 -4.96
CA THR A 90 -12.26 9.47 -6.36
C THR A 90 -11.12 8.88 -7.17
N ILE A 91 -11.36 8.75 -8.48
CA ILE A 91 -10.34 8.45 -9.47
C ILE A 91 -10.39 9.57 -10.52
N LEU A 92 -9.33 10.37 -10.59
CA LEU A 92 -9.18 11.42 -11.60
C LEU A 92 -8.26 10.92 -12.69
N VAL A 93 -8.66 11.08 -13.95
CA VAL A 93 -7.86 10.70 -15.11
C VAL A 93 -7.61 11.93 -15.97
N ALA A 94 -6.37 12.11 -16.41
CA ALA A 94 -5.97 13.13 -17.37
C ALA A 94 -5.12 12.49 -18.47
N GLN A 95 -5.39 12.82 -19.72
CA GLN A 95 -4.67 12.29 -20.88
C GLN A 95 -4.22 13.39 -21.82
N TRP A 96 -3.01 13.26 -22.35
CA TRP A 96 -2.40 14.16 -23.32
C TRP A 96 -2.14 13.43 -24.63
N ASP A 97 -2.38 14.12 -25.73
CA ASP A 97 -2.09 13.66 -27.08
C ASP A 97 -0.62 13.89 -27.48
N ASP A 98 -0.31 13.62 -28.76
CA ASP A 98 1.02 13.76 -29.34
C ASP A 98 1.51 15.21 -29.40
N LYS A 99 0.60 16.18 -29.27
CA LYS A 99 0.89 17.62 -29.19
C LYS A 99 0.94 18.12 -27.76
N CYS A 100 0.82 17.23 -26.78
CA CYS A 100 0.76 17.55 -25.36
C CYS A 100 -0.38 18.50 -25.00
N VAL A 101 -1.47 18.41 -25.75
CA VAL A 101 -2.73 19.06 -25.41
C VAL A 101 -3.55 18.06 -24.60
N LEU A 102 -4.15 18.55 -23.50
CA LEU A 102 -5.04 17.75 -22.68
C LEU A 102 -6.25 17.33 -23.53
N SER A 103 -6.33 16.06 -23.88
CA SER A 103 -7.38 15.49 -24.73
C SER A 103 -8.57 15.01 -23.92
N GLU A 104 -8.33 14.54 -22.69
CA GLU A 104 -9.37 14.05 -21.79
C GLU A 104 -9.05 14.42 -20.33
N ALA A 105 -10.07 14.84 -19.60
CA ALA A 105 -10.07 14.89 -18.15
C ALA A 105 -11.42 14.37 -17.64
N SER A 106 -11.40 13.32 -16.82
CA SER A 106 -12.60 12.67 -16.32
C SER A 106 -12.45 12.26 -14.86
N GLU A 107 -13.57 12.24 -14.16
CA GLU A 107 -13.71 11.67 -12.82
C GLU A 107 -14.49 10.37 -12.93
N LEU A 108 -13.88 9.28 -12.47
CA LEU A 108 -14.49 7.95 -12.47
C LEU A 108 -15.05 7.62 -11.09
N PRO A 109 -16.05 6.73 -11.01
CA PRO A 109 -16.58 6.28 -9.74
C PRO A 109 -15.47 5.69 -8.84
N PRO A 110 -15.56 5.91 -7.51
CA PRO A 110 -14.62 5.32 -6.56
C PRO A 110 -14.74 3.80 -6.48
N PHE A 111 -13.79 3.19 -5.77
CA PHE A 111 -13.89 1.79 -5.38
C PHE A 111 -15.09 1.57 -4.48
N THR A 112 -15.84 0.49 -4.75
CA THR A 112 -16.94 0.08 -3.87
C THR A 112 -16.39 -0.65 -2.65
N THR A 113 -16.69 -0.14 -1.46
CA THR A 113 -16.34 -0.79 -0.19
C THR A 113 -17.57 -1.47 0.39
N LYS A 114 -17.41 -2.70 0.90
CA LYS A 114 -18.47 -3.35 1.69
C LYS A 114 -18.42 -2.84 3.13
N ASP A 115 -19.57 -2.77 3.78
CA ASP A 115 -19.65 -2.45 5.20
C ASP A 115 -18.80 -3.43 6.03
N GLY A 116 -18.03 -2.89 6.96
CA GLY A 116 -17.13 -3.67 7.81
C GLY A 116 -15.79 -4.06 7.16
N SER A 117 -15.53 -3.72 5.89
CA SER A 117 -14.23 -3.98 5.25
C SER A 117 -13.08 -3.23 5.93
N PHE A 118 -11.86 -3.76 5.80
CA PHE A 118 -10.63 -3.09 6.25
C PHE A 118 -10.19 -2.04 5.22
N THR A 119 -10.45 -0.76 5.48
CA THR A 119 -10.19 0.38 4.58
C THR A 119 -8.85 1.07 4.89
N ASP A 120 -8.47 2.07 4.08
CA ASP A 120 -7.25 2.88 4.31
C ASP A 120 -7.27 3.67 5.63
N GLN A 121 -8.46 4.00 6.16
CA GLN A 121 -8.61 4.60 7.49
C GLN A 121 -8.17 3.62 8.59
N HIS A 122 -8.53 2.34 8.45
CA HIS A 122 -8.10 1.30 9.39
C HIS A 122 -6.60 1.03 9.28
N LEU A 123 -6.06 1.07 8.06
CA LEU A 123 -4.61 0.97 7.85
C LEU A 123 -3.88 2.13 8.51
N SER A 124 -4.34 3.36 8.33
CA SER A 124 -3.73 4.55 8.94
C SER A 124 -3.73 4.44 10.47
N ALA A 125 -4.87 4.08 11.07
CA ALA A 125 -4.97 3.85 12.51
C ALA A 125 -4.06 2.72 13.00
N LEU A 126 -3.95 1.61 12.25
CA LEU A 126 -3.02 0.52 12.56
C LEU A 126 -1.58 1.03 12.59
N LEU A 127 -1.15 1.75 11.55
CA LEU A 127 0.21 2.28 11.44
C LEU A 127 0.54 3.29 12.55
N GLU A 128 -0.40 4.16 12.92
CA GLU A 128 -0.23 5.15 13.97
C GLU A 128 -0.10 4.54 15.38
N THR A 129 -0.82 3.45 15.64
CA THR A 129 -0.96 2.90 17.00
C THR A 129 -0.07 1.69 17.29
N ALA A 130 0.21 0.84 16.29
CA ALA A 130 0.80 -0.47 16.52
C ALA A 130 2.34 -0.49 16.56
N GLY A 131 3.00 0.61 16.19
CA GLY A 131 4.46 0.71 16.14
C GLY A 131 5.07 -0.16 15.04
N THR A 132 5.20 -1.47 15.29
CA THR A 132 5.82 -2.45 14.38
C THR A 132 4.93 -3.69 14.21
N GLY A 133 4.81 -4.21 12.99
CA GLY A 133 3.93 -5.34 12.74
C GLY A 133 3.93 -5.90 11.33
N VAL A 134 3.00 -6.83 11.14
CA VAL A 134 2.78 -7.61 9.93
C VAL A 134 1.31 -7.53 9.55
N ILE A 135 1.04 -7.33 8.27
CA ILE A 135 -0.26 -7.53 7.64
C ILE A 135 -0.15 -8.81 6.82
N TYR A 136 -0.93 -9.84 7.18
CA TYR A 136 -0.97 -11.13 6.51
C TYR A 136 -2.31 -11.31 5.79
N THR A 137 -2.28 -11.62 4.50
CA THR A 137 -3.48 -12.01 3.76
C THR A 137 -3.60 -13.51 3.67
N TRP A 138 -4.83 -14.01 3.76
CA TRP A 138 -5.10 -15.43 3.57
C TRP A 138 -6.34 -15.73 2.73
N SER A 139 -6.37 -16.88 2.07
CA SER A 139 -7.50 -17.33 1.26
C SER A 139 -7.93 -18.76 1.62
N PRO A 140 -9.24 -19.03 1.81
CA PRO A 140 -9.74 -20.37 2.10
C PRO A 140 -9.62 -21.32 0.90
N HIS A 141 -9.38 -20.79 -0.30
CA HIS A 141 -9.15 -21.58 -1.51
C HIS A 141 -7.70 -22.10 -1.62
N MET A 142 -6.82 -21.72 -0.68
CA MET A 142 -5.39 -22.03 -0.73
C MET A 142 -4.96 -22.71 0.57
N ASN A 143 -4.81 -24.04 0.54
CA ASN A 143 -4.53 -24.85 1.74
C ASN A 143 -3.33 -24.37 2.57
N PHE A 144 -2.23 -23.95 1.91
CA PHE A 144 -1.06 -23.42 2.63
C PHE A 144 -1.29 -22.05 3.24
N SER A 145 -2.23 -21.27 2.70
CA SER A 145 -2.64 -20.00 3.29
C SER A 145 -3.37 -20.20 4.62
N VAL A 146 -4.22 -21.22 4.70
CA VAL A 146 -4.95 -21.58 5.93
C VAL A 146 -3.97 -22.12 6.98
N LYS A 147 -3.08 -23.04 6.57
CA LYS A 147 -2.04 -23.61 7.45
C LYS A 147 -1.09 -22.56 8.02
N GLY A 148 -0.83 -21.48 7.27
CA GLY A 148 0.09 -20.43 7.70
C GLY A 148 -0.46 -19.50 8.78
N ILE A 149 -1.77 -19.51 9.07
CA ILE A 149 -2.40 -18.62 10.07
C ILE A 149 -1.87 -18.85 11.49
N PRO A 150 -1.90 -20.07 12.06
CA PRO A 150 -1.33 -20.30 13.39
C PRO A 150 0.18 -19.99 13.42
N GLU A 151 0.91 -20.32 12.35
CA GLU A 151 2.34 -20.06 12.27
C GLU A 151 2.66 -18.56 12.30
N ILE A 152 1.94 -17.72 11.56
CA ILE A 152 2.21 -16.28 11.55
C ILE A 152 1.85 -15.62 12.89
N PHE A 153 0.82 -16.10 13.58
CA PHE A 153 0.53 -15.65 14.95
C PHE A 153 1.64 -16.01 15.93
N GLU A 154 2.14 -17.24 15.88
CA GLU A 154 3.26 -17.67 16.71
C GLU A 154 4.53 -16.85 16.42
N VAL A 155 4.80 -16.56 15.15
CA VAL A 155 5.94 -15.74 14.74
C VAL A 155 5.79 -14.31 15.25
N CYS A 156 4.64 -13.67 15.04
CA CYS A 156 4.41 -12.30 15.49
C CYS A 156 4.48 -12.19 17.02
N SER A 157 3.90 -13.15 17.74
CA SER A 157 3.99 -13.24 19.20
C SER A 157 5.45 -13.41 19.67
N SER A 158 6.21 -14.30 19.04
CA SER A 158 7.63 -14.53 19.38
C SER A 158 8.52 -13.32 19.12
N LEU A 159 8.12 -12.45 18.19
CA LEU A 159 8.83 -11.22 17.83
C LEU A 159 8.26 -9.98 18.53
N GLU A 160 7.21 -10.13 19.34
CA GLU A 160 6.50 -9.04 20.02
C GLU A 160 6.03 -7.94 19.03
N VAL A 161 5.59 -8.34 17.84
CA VAL A 161 5.08 -7.43 16.81
C VAL A 161 3.58 -7.63 16.59
N THR A 162 2.90 -6.58 16.14
CA THR A 162 1.46 -6.64 15.84
C THR A 162 1.18 -7.57 14.66
N CYS A 163 0.14 -8.39 14.76
CA CYS A 163 -0.31 -9.27 13.68
C CYS A 163 -1.72 -8.88 13.22
N GLN A 164 -1.82 -8.24 12.05
CA GLN A 164 -3.09 -7.97 11.38
C GLN A 164 -3.31 -9.02 10.29
N VAL A 165 -4.24 -9.95 10.52
CA VAL A 165 -4.62 -10.94 9.51
C VAL A 165 -5.89 -10.50 8.79
N LEU A 166 -5.92 -10.63 7.46
CA LEU A 166 -7.02 -10.20 6.59
C LEU A 166 -7.40 -11.30 5.62
N LEU A 167 -8.69 -11.47 5.37
CA LEU A 167 -9.20 -12.40 4.37
C LEU A 167 -8.98 -11.83 2.97
N ASP A 168 -8.60 -12.65 2.00
CA ASP A 168 -8.49 -12.28 0.58
C ASP A 168 -9.76 -11.54 0.12
N PRO A 169 -9.63 -10.36 -0.54
CA PRO A 169 -10.78 -9.55 -0.96
C PRO A 169 -11.74 -10.29 -1.90
N ASN A 170 -11.26 -11.33 -2.59
CA ASN A 170 -12.04 -12.12 -3.54
C ASN A 170 -12.50 -13.47 -2.97
N ALA A 171 -12.18 -13.79 -1.71
CA ALA A 171 -12.60 -15.06 -1.12
C ALA A 171 -14.12 -15.16 -0.93
N ASP A 172 -14.66 -16.37 -1.09
CA ASP A 172 -16.03 -16.67 -0.68
C ASP A 172 -16.13 -16.61 0.86
N SER A 173 -16.91 -15.67 1.39
CA SER A 173 -17.04 -15.46 2.83
C SER A 173 -17.71 -16.62 3.57
N LYS A 174 -18.59 -17.40 2.90
CA LYS A 174 -19.21 -18.58 3.50
C LYS A 174 -18.19 -19.71 3.61
N LEU A 175 -17.38 -19.93 2.57
CA LEU A 175 -16.29 -20.88 2.62
C LEU A 175 -15.25 -20.48 3.67
N ALA A 176 -14.86 -19.20 3.71
CA ALA A 176 -13.93 -18.68 4.72
C ALA A 176 -14.41 -18.94 6.14
N LYS A 177 -15.70 -18.70 6.40
CA LYS A 177 -16.32 -19.00 7.70
C LYS A 177 -16.29 -20.50 8.03
N MET A 178 -16.68 -21.36 7.09
CA MET A 178 -16.67 -22.82 7.29
C MET A 178 -15.26 -23.36 7.57
N VAL A 179 -14.28 -22.93 6.77
CA VAL A 179 -12.86 -23.27 6.98
C VAL A 179 -12.40 -22.72 8.32
N GLY A 180 -12.78 -21.48 8.66
CA GLY A 180 -12.41 -20.86 9.92
C GLY A 180 -12.94 -21.61 11.14
N GLU A 181 -14.21 -22.00 11.13
CA GLU A 181 -14.83 -22.82 12.18
C GLU A 181 -14.14 -24.19 12.33
N LYS A 182 -13.82 -24.83 11.21
CA LYS A 182 -13.15 -26.13 11.19
C LYS A 182 -11.73 -26.06 11.77
N GLU A 183 -10.98 -25.01 11.44
CA GLU A 183 -9.57 -24.85 11.81
C GLU A 183 -9.38 -24.02 13.09
N GLY A 184 -10.46 -23.63 13.77
CA GLY A 184 -10.41 -22.87 15.03
C GLY A 184 -9.96 -21.41 14.87
N ILE A 185 -10.19 -20.81 13.70
CA ILE A 185 -9.82 -19.44 13.36
C ILE A 185 -10.89 -18.45 13.86
N SER A 186 -10.46 -17.36 14.51
CA SER A 186 -11.37 -16.30 14.97
C SER A 186 -12.12 -15.62 13.82
N ALA A 187 -13.36 -15.22 14.07
CA ALA A 187 -14.15 -14.44 13.12
C ALA A 187 -13.53 -13.08 12.79
N ASP A 188 -12.72 -12.52 13.68
CA ASP A 188 -12.09 -11.20 13.50
C ASP A 188 -11.16 -11.14 12.28
N ILE A 189 -10.60 -12.28 11.87
CA ILE A 189 -9.70 -12.37 10.72
C ILE A 189 -10.38 -12.78 9.41
N LEU A 190 -11.73 -12.86 9.43
CA LEU A 190 -12.57 -12.99 8.23
C LEU A 190 -12.83 -11.65 7.55
N ARG A 191 -12.29 -10.56 8.10
CA ARG A 191 -12.44 -9.21 7.55
C ARG A 191 -11.75 -9.12 6.19
N GLN A 192 -12.52 -8.85 5.15
CA GLN A 192 -12.00 -8.57 3.81
C GLN A 192 -11.49 -7.12 3.74
N PRO A 193 -10.37 -6.88 3.06
CA PRO A 193 -9.86 -5.54 2.91
C PRO A 193 -10.43 -4.86 1.67
N ALA A 194 -10.50 -3.54 1.76
CA ALA A 194 -10.88 -2.62 0.70
C ALA A 194 -9.97 -1.38 0.73
N SER A 195 -8.71 -1.58 1.11
CA SER A 195 -7.69 -0.55 1.18
C SER A 195 -7.05 -0.40 -0.19
N VAL A 196 -7.11 0.81 -0.74
CA VAL A 196 -6.43 1.16 -2.00
C VAL A 196 -4.92 1.07 -1.81
N GLU A 197 -4.39 1.46 -0.65
CA GLU A 197 -2.95 1.34 -0.36
C GLU A 197 -2.48 -0.10 -0.49
N LEU A 198 -3.15 -1.04 0.17
CA LEU A 198 -2.77 -2.44 0.15
C LEU A 198 -2.97 -3.08 -1.23
N LEU A 199 -4.00 -2.65 -1.99
CA LEU A 199 -4.18 -3.06 -3.39
C LEU A 199 -2.99 -2.64 -4.24
N PHE A 200 -2.61 -1.35 -4.21
CA PHE A 200 -1.54 -0.84 -5.04
C PHE A 200 -0.15 -1.30 -4.59
N ARG A 201 0.00 -1.70 -3.34
CA ARG A 201 1.19 -2.42 -2.82
C ARG A 201 1.25 -3.89 -3.24
N ASP A 202 0.31 -4.36 -4.06
CA ASP A 202 0.23 -5.73 -4.58
C ASP A 202 -0.01 -6.82 -3.51
N LEU A 203 -0.53 -6.44 -2.32
CA LEU A 203 -0.77 -7.41 -1.22
C LEU A 203 -1.85 -8.44 -1.57
N TYR A 204 -2.77 -8.07 -2.46
CA TYR A 204 -3.90 -8.92 -2.86
C TYR A 204 -3.61 -9.79 -4.08
N ASN A 205 -2.44 -9.67 -4.70
CA ASN A 205 -2.12 -10.40 -5.94
C ASN A 205 -1.94 -11.91 -5.71
N HIS A 206 -1.64 -12.32 -4.47
CA HIS A 206 -1.45 -13.72 -4.11
C HIS A 206 -1.80 -13.93 -2.64
N SER A 207 -2.27 -15.14 -2.29
CA SER A 207 -2.48 -15.56 -0.91
C SER A 207 -1.71 -16.87 -0.61
N PRO A 208 -1.07 -17.04 0.56
CA PRO A 208 -0.84 -15.98 1.52
C PRO A 208 0.18 -14.97 1.00
N SER A 209 0.15 -13.77 1.56
CA SER A 209 1.16 -12.74 1.36
C SER A 209 1.37 -11.94 2.66
N LEU A 210 2.56 -11.37 2.82
CA LEU A 210 2.93 -10.55 3.98
C LEU A 210 3.34 -9.15 3.53
N LEU A 211 2.81 -8.13 4.18
CA LEU A 211 3.34 -6.76 4.13
C LEU A 211 3.75 -6.34 5.52
N LEU A 212 4.93 -5.74 5.65
CA LEU A 212 5.50 -5.38 6.95
C LEU A 212 5.33 -3.88 7.19
N PHE A 213 5.28 -3.47 8.45
CA PHE A 213 5.26 -2.06 8.82
C PHE A 213 6.05 -1.80 10.09
N GLN A 214 6.58 -0.57 10.20
CA GLN A 214 7.34 -0.09 11.34
C GLN A 214 7.34 1.44 11.36
N ASP A 215 7.20 2.02 12.54
CA ASP A 215 7.26 3.45 12.82
C ASP A 215 6.29 4.26 11.93
N GLY A 216 5.03 3.79 11.86
CA GLY A 216 3.99 4.44 11.07
C GLY A 216 4.13 4.26 9.55
N LYS A 217 5.04 3.40 9.08
CA LYS A 217 5.35 3.25 7.65
C LYS A 217 5.31 1.79 7.20
N LEU A 218 4.77 1.55 6.02
CA LEU A 218 4.91 0.27 5.33
C LEU A 218 6.37 0.04 4.90
N ARG A 219 6.83 -1.20 4.94
CA ARG A 219 8.23 -1.61 4.69
C ARG A 219 8.34 -2.60 3.55
N GLY A 220 9.10 -2.19 2.53
CA GLY A 220 9.50 -3.02 1.40
C GLY A 220 8.35 -3.48 0.50
N PRO A 221 8.65 -4.32 -0.50
CA PRO A 221 7.62 -4.98 -1.30
C PRO A 221 6.95 -6.09 -0.50
N VAL A 222 5.75 -6.48 -0.92
CA VAL A 222 5.05 -7.65 -0.40
C VAL A 222 5.94 -8.91 -0.51
N VAL A 223 5.84 -9.79 0.47
CA VAL A 223 6.43 -11.13 0.44
C VAL A 223 5.33 -12.12 0.06
N PRO A 224 5.27 -12.59 -1.19
CA PRO A 224 4.24 -13.52 -1.61
C PRO A 224 4.57 -14.95 -1.20
N GLY A 225 3.50 -15.73 -1.04
CA GLY A 225 3.55 -17.17 -0.87
C GLY A 225 3.80 -17.63 0.56
N TYR A 226 3.45 -18.90 0.80
CA TYR A 226 3.73 -19.56 2.06
C TYR A 226 5.23 -19.84 2.21
N ARG A 227 5.74 -19.71 3.44
CA ARG A 227 7.10 -20.04 3.82
C ARG A 227 7.09 -20.78 5.16
N SER A 228 8.11 -21.59 5.44
CA SER A 228 8.23 -22.19 6.78
C SER A 228 8.30 -21.12 7.87
N LYS A 229 7.80 -21.45 9.07
CA LYS A 229 7.87 -20.60 10.26
C LYS A 229 9.23 -19.92 10.48
N GLU A 230 10.32 -20.69 10.40
CA GLU A 230 11.69 -20.17 10.55
C GLU A 230 12.04 -19.13 9.46
N THR A 231 11.70 -19.43 8.21
CA THR A 231 11.94 -18.50 7.09
C THR A 231 11.12 -17.22 7.24
N GLN A 232 9.86 -17.32 7.70
CA GLN A 232 9.02 -16.15 7.98
C GLN A 232 9.63 -15.30 9.09
N MET A 233 10.02 -15.91 10.20
CA MET A 233 10.65 -15.22 11.33
C MET A 233 11.92 -14.48 10.91
N ASN A 234 12.81 -15.13 10.16
CA ASN A 234 14.04 -14.51 9.65
C ASN A 234 13.74 -13.37 8.67
N THR A 235 12.72 -13.54 7.80
CA THR A 235 12.29 -12.50 6.86
C THR A 235 11.78 -11.27 7.60
N ILE A 236 10.94 -11.46 8.63
CA ILE A 236 10.37 -10.37 9.43
C ILE A 236 11.48 -9.66 10.23
N ARG A 237 12.33 -10.41 10.95
CA ARG A 237 13.47 -9.83 11.69
C ARG A 237 14.35 -8.98 10.79
N SER A 238 14.78 -9.56 9.65
CA SER A 238 15.68 -8.87 8.73
C SER A 238 15.08 -7.60 8.16
N ARG A 239 13.81 -7.61 7.74
CA ARG A 239 13.18 -6.45 7.09
C ARG A 239 12.73 -5.36 8.07
N LEU A 240 12.49 -5.72 9.32
CA LEU A 240 12.12 -4.79 10.39
C LEU A 240 13.32 -4.42 11.28
N ASN A 241 14.53 -4.93 10.99
CA ASN A 241 15.74 -4.73 11.79
C ASN A 241 15.54 -5.08 13.28
N LEU A 242 14.86 -6.21 13.55
CA LEU A 242 14.66 -6.72 14.90
C LEU A 242 15.89 -7.51 15.35
N ASN A 243 16.28 -7.33 16.61
CA ASN A 243 17.39 -8.05 17.23
C ASN A 243 17.02 -9.48 17.64
#